data_AF-A0A3B3VV53-F1
#
_entry.id   AF-A0A3B3VV53-F1
#
_cell.length_a   1.000
_cell.length_b   1.000
_cell.length_c   1.000
_cell.angle_alpha   90.00
_cell.angle_beta   90.00
_cell.angle_gamma   90.00
#
_symmetry.space_group_name_H-M   'P 1'
#
loop_
_entity.id
_entity.type
_entity.pdbx_description
1 polymer ?
#
loop_
_entity_poly.entity_id
_entity_poly.type
_entity_poly.pdbx_seq_one_letter_code
_entity_poly.pdbx_strand_id
1 'polypeptide(L)'
;MAQWCQLQMLDSKYLEQVDQLYDDSFPMDIRQYLSRWIESIDWDTVAVQDSLATIRFHDLLAQLDDQHSRFALESNFLQQHNFRKIKRNLQDRFQEDPVTMAMIISRNLKEEQKILVCAKEAEVKTCEFIIFSTLTKFIQKLIDHIANKKNSMLKNLEDLQDEYDFKMNTLKNRKQDGFWSSIIRPDFVVVDK
;
A
#
# COMPACT_ATOMS: atom_id res chain seq x y z
N MET A 1 -12.83 15.84 -11.08
CA MET A 1 -13.23 15.76 -9.66
C MET A 1 -12.41 16.77 -8.90
N ALA A 2 -13.00 17.48 -7.93
CA ALA A 2 -12.26 18.46 -7.13
C ALA A 2 -11.12 17.78 -6.37
N GLN A 3 -9.99 18.48 -6.20
CA GLN A 3 -8.85 18.04 -5.39
C GLN A 3 -9.31 17.69 -3.97
N TRP A 4 -10.22 18.48 -3.39
CA TRP A 4 -10.83 18.20 -2.09
C TRP A 4 -11.47 16.81 -2.01
N CYS A 5 -12.22 16.40 -3.03
CA CYS A 5 -12.85 15.08 -3.05
C CYS A 5 -11.82 13.95 -3.06
N GLN A 6 -10.65 14.16 -3.69
CA GLN A 6 -9.58 13.16 -3.69
C GLN A 6 -8.95 13.02 -2.31
N LEU A 7 -8.74 14.13 -1.60
CA LEU A 7 -8.22 14.12 -0.23
C LEU A 7 -9.14 13.37 0.73
N GLN A 8 -10.46 13.58 0.62
CA GLN A 8 -11.46 12.91 1.46
C GLN A 8 -11.49 11.37 1.27
N MET A 9 -10.90 10.85 0.20
CA MET A 9 -10.81 9.41 -0.08
C MET A 9 -9.52 8.77 0.45
N LEU A 10 -8.61 9.55 1.03
CA LEU A 10 -7.35 9.04 1.57
C LEU A 10 -7.53 8.32 2.91
N ASP A 11 -6.53 7.50 3.27
CA ASP A 11 -6.44 6.88 4.59
C ASP A 11 -6.41 7.92 5.72
N SER A 12 -6.87 7.51 6.92
CA SER A 12 -6.96 8.38 8.10
C SER A 12 -5.65 9.12 8.44
N LYS A 13 -4.50 8.47 8.26
CA LYS A 13 -3.17 9.07 8.50
C LYS A 13 -2.88 10.30 7.62
N TYR A 14 -3.47 10.37 6.43
CA TYR A 14 -3.33 11.53 5.54
C TYR A 14 -4.40 12.57 5.82
N LEU A 15 -5.60 12.14 6.23
CA LEU A 15 -6.65 13.05 6.70
C LEU A 15 -6.20 13.84 7.94
N GLU A 16 -5.46 13.22 8.87
CA GLU A 16 -4.84 13.92 10.01
C GLU A 16 -3.84 15.00 9.57
N GLN A 17 -3.07 14.75 8.48
CA GLN A 17 -2.17 15.76 7.92
C GLN A 17 -2.94 16.92 7.28
N VAL A 18 -4.09 16.63 6.64
CA VAL A 18 -4.99 17.65 6.11
C VAL A 18 -5.60 18.47 7.25
N ASP A 19 -6.02 17.84 8.35
CA ASP A 19 -6.59 18.53 9.51
C ASP A 19 -5.58 19.53 10.12
N GLN A 20 -4.35 19.08 10.36
CA GLN A 20 -3.25 19.92 10.85
C GLN A 20 -2.91 21.11 9.95
N LEU A 21 -3.12 20.98 8.63
CA LEU A 21 -2.91 22.07 7.68
C LEU A 21 -3.89 23.24 7.92
N TYR A 22 -5.09 22.94 8.43
CA TYR A 22 -6.20 23.88 8.55
C TYR A 22 -6.48 24.40 9.96
N ASP A 23 -5.91 23.80 11.01
CA ASP A 23 -6.15 24.18 12.43
C ASP A 23 -6.07 25.69 12.72
N ASP A 24 -5.08 26.40 12.18
CA ASP A 24 -4.85 27.83 12.48
C ASP A 24 -4.74 28.74 11.23
N SER A 25 -4.91 28.18 10.02
CA SER A 25 -4.58 28.88 8.77
C SER A 25 -5.79 29.50 8.08
N PHE A 26 -6.64 28.67 7.48
CA PHE A 26 -7.82 29.04 6.71
C PHE A 26 -8.98 28.13 7.13
N PRO A 27 -10.23 28.59 7.19
CA PRO A 27 -11.31 27.76 7.70
C PRO A 27 -11.58 26.57 6.77
N MET A 28 -11.48 25.35 7.30
CA MET A 28 -11.71 24.11 6.56
C MET A 28 -13.12 24.03 5.97
N ASP A 29 -14.12 24.58 6.66
CA ASP A 29 -15.48 24.69 6.14
C ASP A 29 -15.48 25.39 4.77
N ILE A 30 -14.82 26.55 4.66
CA ILE A 30 -14.78 27.32 3.41
C ILE A 30 -14.01 26.58 2.34
N ARG A 31 -12.90 25.94 2.70
CA ARG A 31 -12.13 25.09 1.79
C ARG A 31 -12.99 23.99 1.18
N GLN A 32 -13.84 23.34 1.97
CA GLN A 32 -14.74 22.27 1.54
C GLN A 32 -15.88 22.81 0.68
N TYR A 33 -16.63 23.80 1.20
CA TYR A 33 -17.83 24.33 0.54
C TYR A 33 -17.52 25.00 -0.80
N LEU A 34 -16.44 25.78 -0.85
CA LEU A 34 -16.03 26.49 -2.06
C LEU A 34 -14.92 25.77 -2.82
N SER A 35 -14.71 24.47 -2.57
CA SER A 35 -13.63 23.68 -3.17
C SER A 35 -13.48 23.88 -4.67
N ARG A 36 -14.57 23.79 -5.43
CA ARG A 36 -14.55 24.01 -6.89
C ARG A 36 -14.15 25.42 -7.31
N TRP A 37 -14.61 26.43 -6.57
CA TRP A 37 -14.33 27.84 -6.88
C TRP A 37 -12.89 28.21 -6.50
N ILE A 38 -12.44 27.75 -5.33
CA ILE A 38 -11.05 27.93 -4.87
C ILE A 38 -10.10 27.27 -5.86
N GLU A 39 -10.38 26.02 -6.28
CA GLU A 39 -9.51 25.28 -7.19
C GLU A 39 -9.52 25.81 -8.63
N SER A 40 -10.48 26.68 -9.01
CA SER A 40 -10.50 27.28 -10.34
C SER A 40 -9.70 28.58 -10.45
N ILE A 41 -9.11 29.07 -9.37
CA ILE A 41 -8.37 30.32 -9.30
C ILE A 41 -6.87 30.03 -9.25
N ASP A 42 -6.09 30.79 -10.03
CA ASP A 42 -4.63 30.78 -9.93
C ASP A 42 -4.16 31.65 -8.76
N TRP A 43 -4.13 31.05 -7.57
CA TRP A 43 -3.73 31.74 -6.33
C TRP A 43 -2.27 32.18 -6.31
N ASP A 44 -1.40 31.60 -7.15
CA ASP A 44 0.00 32.05 -7.26
C ASP A 44 0.08 33.42 -7.90
N THR A 45 -0.71 33.67 -8.95
CA THR A 45 -0.81 35.01 -9.55
C THR A 45 -1.52 36.00 -8.61
N VAL A 46 -2.57 35.57 -7.91
CA VAL A 46 -3.30 36.41 -6.95
C VAL A 46 -2.40 36.85 -5.78
N ALA A 47 -1.51 35.97 -5.30
CA ALA A 47 -0.58 36.26 -4.22
C ALA A 47 0.52 37.28 -4.57
N VAL A 48 0.67 37.64 -5.86
CA VAL A 48 1.66 38.63 -6.33
C VAL A 48 1.01 39.97 -6.70
N GLN A 49 -0.31 39.99 -6.88
CA GLN A 49 -1.05 41.15 -7.38
C GLN A 49 -2.06 41.64 -6.34
N ASP A 50 -1.71 42.69 -5.59
CA ASP A 50 -2.54 43.26 -4.52
C ASP A 50 -3.98 43.55 -4.96
N SER A 51 -4.16 44.24 -6.09
CA SER A 51 -5.49 44.57 -6.61
C SER A 51 -6.32 43.32 -6.94
N LEU A 52 -5.67 42.28 -7.45
CA LEU A 52 -6.35 41.03 -7.77
C LEU A 52 -6.68 40.26 -6.49
N ALA A 53 -5.81 40.29 -5.48
CA ALA A 53 -6.07 39.72 -4.16
C ALA A 53 -7.27 40.37 -3.49
N THR A 54 -7.38 41.71 -3.53
CA THR A 54 -8.55 42.43 -3.02
C THR A 54 -9.83 42.03 -3.75
N ILE A 55 -9.80 41.96 -5.09
CA ILE A 55 -10.97 41.51 -5.87
C ILE A 55 -11.38 40.09 -5.47
N ARG A 56 -10.42 39.15 -5.41
CA ARG A 56 -10.70 37.75 -5.07
C ARG A 56 -11.17 37.58 -3.63
N PHE A 57 -10.71 38.41 -2.71
CA PHE A 57 -11.20 38.44 -1.34
C PHE A 57 -12.67 38.89 -1.30
N HIS A 58 -13.06 39.93 -2.02
CA HIS A 58 -14.46 40.33 -2.09
C HIS A 58 -15.33 39.31 -2.84
N ASP A 59 -14.81 38.66 -3.88
CA ASP A 59 -15.48 37.54 -4.54
C ASP A 59 -15.74 36.40 -3.56
N LEU A 60 -14.75 36.06 -2.70
CA LEU A 60 -14.92 35.05 -1.64
C LEU A 60 -16.04 35.44 -0.68
N LEU A 61 -16.07 36.69 -0.20
CA LEU A 61 -17.12 37.16 0.70
C LEU A 61 -18.51 37.12 0.04
N ALA A 62 -18.59 37.44 -1.26
CA ALA A 62 -19.84 37.36 -2.02
C ALA A 62 -20.32 35.91 -2.18
N GLN A 63 -19.41 34.95 -2.38
CA GLN A 63 -19.77 33.51 -2.39
C GLN A 63 -20.36 33.08 -1.04
N LEU A 64 -19.82 33.58 0.09
CA LEU A 64 -20.38 33.29 1.41
C LEU A 64 -21.77 33.90 1.61
N ASP A 65 -22.02 35.08 1.05
CA ASP A 65 -23.34 35.73 1.11
C ASP A 65 -24.40 34.97 0.29
N ASP A 66 -24.04 34.46 -0.88
CA ASP A 66 -24.91 33.59 -1.68
C ASP A 66 -25.28 32.31 -0.90
N GLN A 67 -24.29 31.67 -0.26
CA GLN A 67 -24.54 30.48 0.56
C GLN A 67 -25.39 30.80 1.80
N HIS A 68 -25.13 31.91 2.49
CA HIS A 68 -25.94 32.34 3.62
C HIS A 68 -27.40 32.55 3.20
N SER A 69 -27.63 33.10 2.01
CA SER A 69 -28.98 33.31 1.45
C SER A 69 -29.70 31.99 1.17
N ARG A 70 -28.99 30.96 0.68
CA ARG A 70 -29.55 29.61 0.48
C ARG A 70 -29.92 28.94 1.80
N PHE A 71 -29.04 29.00 2.81
CA PHE A 71 -29.34 28.44 4.13
C PHE A 71 -30.46 29.18 4.88
N ALA A 72 -30.68 30.47 4.57
CA ALA A 72 -31.83 31.23 5.03
C ALA A 72 -33.15 30.62 4.53
N LEU A 73 -33.20 30.22 3.26
CA LEU A 73 -34.36 29.57 2.66
C LEU A 73 -34.60 28.17 3.22
N GLU A 74 -33.53 27.41 3.48
CA GLU A 74 -33.59 26.06 4.04
C GLU A 74 -33.85 26.03 5.56
N SER A 75 -33.98 27.20 6.22
CA SER A 75 -34.15 27.33 7.67
C SER A 75 -33.04 26.68 8.50
N ASN A 76 -31.83 26.54 7.96
CA ASN A 76 -30.68 25.94 8.65
C ASN A 76 -29.98 26.97 9.53
N PHE A 77 -30.54 27.23 10.71
CA PHE A 77 -30.07 28.26 11.63
C PHE A 77 -28.60 28.09 12.04
N LEU A 78 -28.16 26.84 12.30
CA LEU A 78 -26.79 26.55 12.69
C LEU A 78 -25.79 26.95 11.59
N GLN A 79 -26.07 26.57 10.33
CA GLN A 79 -25.19 26.88 9.21
C GLN A 79 -25.17 28.38 8.90
N GLN A 80 -26.32 29.08 8.99
CA GLN A 80 -26.35 30.53 8.86
C GLN A 80 -25.46 31.23 9.90
N HIS A 81 -25.56 30.81 11.17
CA HIS A 81 -24.72 31.36 12.24
C HIS A 81 -23.24 31.09 12.00
N ASN A 82 -22.89 29.85 11.61
CA ASN A 82 -21.50 29.46 11.32
C ASN A 82 -20.91 30.27 10.18
N PHE A 83 -21.60 30.38 9.04
CA PHE A 83 -21.11 31.17 7.90
C PHE A 83 -20.98 32.66 8.23
N ARG A 84 -21.91 33.23 9.02
CA ARG A 84 -21.80 34.62 9.48
C ARG A 84 -20.62 34.83 10.43
N LYS A 85 -20.28 33.84 11.27
CA LYS A 85 -19.10 33.88 12.13
C LYS A 85 -17.82 33.78 11.30
N ILE A 86 -17.76 32.84 10.36
CA ILE A 86 -16.60 32.64 9.49
C ILE A 86 -16.34 33.88 8.63
N LYS A 87 -17.38 34.48 8.04
CA LYS A 87 -17.26 35.71 7.24
C LYS A 87 -16.61 36.84 8.06
N ARG A 88 -17.09 37.08 9.29
CA ARG A 88 -16.51 38.08 10.19
C ARG A 88 -15.04 37.77 10.51
N ASN A 89 -14.72 36.53 10.85
CA ASN A 89 -13.34 36.12 11.13
C ASN A 89 -12.40 36.33 9.93
N LEU A 90 -12.89 36.09 8.70
CA LEU A 90 -12.11 36.33 7.48
C LEU A 90 -11.88 37.82 7.24
N GLN A 91 -12.89 38.66 7.47
CA GLN A 91 -12.76 40.11 7.42
C GLN A 91 -11.75 40.61 8.44
N ASP A 92 -11.89 40.21 9.71
CA ASP A 92 -10.98 40.65 10.78
C ASP A 92 -9.52 40.25 10.52
N ARG A 93 -9.27 39.11 9.85
CA ARG A 93 -7.91 38.61 9.57
C ARG A 93 -7.29 39.12 8.27
N PHE A 94 -8.07 39.28 7.21
CA PHE A 94 -7.54 39.43 5.85
C PHE A 94 -8.02 40.68 5.12
N GLN A 95 -8.90 41.48 5.71
CA GLN A 95 -9.42 42.69 5.03
C GLN A 95 -8.33 43.74 4.79
N GLU A 96 -7.40 43.90 5.73
CA GLU A 96 -6.27 44.84 5.61
C GLU A 96 -5.14 44.28 4.73
N ASP A 97 -5.03 42.95 4.62
CA ASP A 97 -4.04 42.27 3.78
C ASP A 97 -4.62 41.03 3.08
N PRO A 98 -5.34 41.23 1.96
CA PRO A 98 -5.90 40.15 1.15
C PRO A 98 -4.84 39.25 0.50
N VAL A 99 -3.61 39.75 0.34
CA VAL A 99 -2.51 39.01 -0.29
C VAL A 99 -2.06 37.87 0.61
N THR A 100 -1.99 38.11 1.92
CA THR A 100 -1.72 37.05 2.90
C THR A 100 -2.73 35.92 2.82
N MET A 101 -4.02 36.21 2.61
CA MET A 101 -5.02 35.15 2.37
C MET A 101 -4.68 34.34 1.11
N ALA A 102 -4.38 35.00 -0.01
CA ALA A 102 -4.04 34.32 -1.26
C ALA A 102 -2.79 33.44 -1.11
N MET A 103 -1.77 33.91 -0.39
CA MET A 103 -0.58 33.12 -0.05
C MET A 103 -0.92 31.88 0.77
N ILE A 104 -1.76 32.01 1.80
CA ILE A 104 -2.19 30.87 2.64
C ILE A 104 -2.95 29.85 1.79
N ILE A 105 -3.90 30.29 0.96
CA ILE A 105 -4.68 29.40 0.10
C ILE A 105 -3.76 28.69 -0.90
N SER A 106 -2.88 29.41 -1.60
CA SER A 106 -1.90 28.81 -2.51
C SER A 106 -1.03 27.76 -1.81
N ARG A 107 -0.47 28.11 -0.65
CA ARG A 107 0.35 27.19 0.16
C ARG A 107 -0.44 25.94 0.52
N ASN A 108 -1.67 26.09 1.04
CA ASN A 108 -2.48 24.95 1.46
C ASN A 108 -2.82 24.04 0.28
N LEU A 109 -3.19 24.58 -0.88
CA LEU A 109 -3.45 23.77 -2.08
C LEU A 109 -2.20 23.00 -2.56
N LYS A 110 -1.01 23.59 -2.43
CA LYS A 110 0.26 22.91 -2.75
C LYS A 110 0.59 21.81 -1.75
N GLU A 111 0.39 22.04 -0.46
CA GLU A 111 0.61 21.02 0.57
C GLU A 111 -0.39 19.86 0.43
N GLU A 112 -1.66 20.15 0.16
CA GLU A 112 -2.65 19.12 -0.20
C GLU A 112 -2.21 18.27 -1.40
N GLN A 113 -1.67 18.89 -2.44
CA GLN A 113 -1.17 18.17 -3.61
C GLN A 113 0.03 17.29 -3.25
N LYS A 114 0.92 17.74 -2.35
CA LYS A 114 2.01 16.91 -1.82
C LYS A 114 1.47 15.71 -1.05
N ILE A 115 0.46 15.91 -0.19
CA ILE A 115 -0.20 14.82 0.55
C ILE A 115 -0.76 13.78 -0.43
N LEU A 116 -1.44 14.21 -1.49
CA LEU A 116 -1.96 13.32 -2.54
C LEU A 116 -0.86 12.54 -3.25
N VAL A 117 0.27 13.18 -3.58
CA VAL A 117 1.42 12.51 -4.21
C VAL A 117 2.02 11.47 -3.26
N CYS A 118 2.26 11.86 -2.00
CA CYS A 118 2.75 10.95 -0.96
C CYS A 118 1.85 9.73 -0.77
N ALA A 119 0.52 9.92 -0.80
CA ALA A 119 -0.44 8.84 -0.69
C ALA A 119 -0.34 7.85 -1.85
N LYS A 120 -0.32 8.36 -3.08
CA LYS A 120 -0.19 7.54 -4.31
C LYS A 120 1.12 6.76 -4.33
N GLU A 121 2.23 7.39 -3.96
CA GLU A 121 3.53 6.72 -3.90
C GLU A 121 3.58 5.60 -2.86
N ALA A 122 2.92 5.80 -1.71
CA ALA A 122 2.84 4.79 -0.67
C ALA A 122 1.99 3.57 -1.10
N GLU A 123 0.90 3.79 -1.85
CA GLU A 123 0.09 2.71 -2.42
C GLU A 123 0.89 1.87 -3.42
N VAL A 124 1.65 2.53 -4.32
CA VAL A 124 2.48 1.84 -5.33
C VAL A 124 3.55 0.98 -4.64
N LYS A 125 4.28 1.54 -3.68
CA LYS A 125 5.31 0.80 -2.92
C LYS A 125 4.73 -0.38 -2.15
N THR A 126 3.54 -0.21 -1.57
CA THR A 126 2.84 -1.28 -0.85
C THR A 126 2.42 -2.40 -1.81
N CYS A 127 1.92 -2.06 -2.99
CA CYS A 127 1.54 -3.02 -4.02
C CYS A 127 2.75 -3.82 -4.53
N GLU A 128 3.85 -3.13 -4.85
CA GLU A 128 5.12 -3.76 -5.27
C GLU A 128 5.64 -4.72 -4.19
N PHE A 129 5.62 -4.30 -2.92
CA PHE A 129 6.05 -5.14 -1.81
C PHE A 129 5.15 -6.38 -1.64
N ILE A 130 3.83 -6.24 -1.73
CA ILE A 130 2.89 -7.36 -1.64
C ILE A 130 3.16 -8.35 -2.79
N ILE A 131 3.26 -7.86 -4.03
CA ILE A 131 3.54 -8.70 -5.21
C ILE A 131 4.87 -9.44 -5.03
N PHE A 132 5.94 -8.73 -4.67
CA PHE A 132 7.26 -9.31 -4.43
C PHE A 132 7.23 -10.38 -3.34
N SER A 133 6.57 -10.09 -2.20
CA SER A 133 6.44 -11.05 -1.10
C SER A 133 5.68 -12.32 -1.52
N THR A 134 4.67 -12.17 -2.37
CA THR A 134 3.84 -13.28 -2.84
C THR A 134 4.61 -14.15 -3.80
N LEU A 135 5.32 -13.54 -4.76
CA LEU A 135 6.21 -14.25 -5.69
C LEU A 135 7.33 -14.99 -4.96
N THR A 136 7.95 -14.36 -3.97
CA THR A 136 9.00 -14.97 -3.14
C THR A 136 8.48 -16.21 -2.42
N LYS A 137 7.27 -16.14 -1.83
CA LYS A 137 6.61 -17.29 -1.20
C LYS A 137 6.33 -18.41 -2.20
N PHE A 138 5.91 -18.09 -3.43
CA PHE A 138 5.68 -19.09 -4.47
C PHE A 138 6.98 -19.78 -4.89
N ILE A 139 8.04 -19.01 -5.12
CA ILE A 139 9.36 -19.54 -5.46
C ILE A 139 9.87 -20.46 -4.35
N GLN A 140 9.75 -20.05 -3.08
CA GLN A 140 10.17 -20.88 -1.95
C GLN A 140 9.41 -22.21 -1.92
N LYS A 141 8.08 -22.18 -2.12
CA LYS A 141 7.27 -23.40 -2.20
C LYS A 141 7.71 -24.34 -3.34
N LEU A 142 8.11 -23.79 -4.49
CA LEU A 142 8.61 -24.59 -5.61
C LEU A 142 9.96 -25.22 -5.29
N ILE A 143 10.87 -24.47 -4.66
CA ILE A 143 12.17 -24.97 -4.20
C ILE A 143 11.96 -26.11 -3.20
N ASP A 144 11.11 -25.92 -2.20
CA ASP A 144 10.82 -26.93 -1.19
C ASP A 144 10.21 -28.19 -1.82
N HIS A 145 9.31 -28.01 -2.81
CA HIS A 145 8.72 -29.13 -3.54
C HIS A 145 9.76 -29.92 -4.34
N ILE A 146 10.66 -29.24 -5.07
CA ILE A 146 11.73 -29.87 -5.84
C ILE A 146 12.71 -30.58 -4.89
N ALA A 147 13.09 -29.95 -3.79
CA ALA A 147 13.98 -30.53 -2.78
C ALA A 147 13.37 -31.80 -2.17
N ASN A 148 12.09 -31.77 -1.79
CA ASN A 148 11.38 -32.92 -1.27
C ASN A 148 11.27 -34.05 -2.30
N LYS A 149 10.96 -33.72 -3.56
CA LYS A 149 10.89 -34.72 -4.64
C LYS A 149 12.26 -35.36 -4.90
N LYS A 150 13.33 -34.57 -4.91
CA LYS A 150 14.71 -35.07 -5.06
C LYS A 150 15.08 -35.99 -3.89
N ASN A 151 14.81 -35.61 -2.65
CA ASN A 151 15.11 -36.42 -1.48
C ASN A 151 14.33 -37.75 -1.48
N SER A 152 13.04 -37.71 -1.86
CA SER A 152 12.24 -38.93 -2.02
C SER A 152 12.81 -39.86 -3.10
N MET A 153 13.23 -39.31 -4.24
CA MET A 153 13.84 -40.10 -5.32
C MET A 153 15.17 -40.72 -4.88
N LEU A 154 16.00 -39.96 -4.16
CA LEU A 154 17.29 -40.42 -3.67
C LEU A 154 17.10 -41.56 -2.66
N LYS A 155 16.13 -41.44 -1.75
CA LYS A 155 15.78 -42.51 -0.80
C LYS A 155 15.32 -43.79 -1.50
N ASN A 156 14.46 -43.67 -2.51
CA ASN A 156 14.03 -44.84 -3.28
C ASN A 156 15.20 -45.53 -4.02
N LEU A 157 16.19 -44.77 -4.49
CA LEU A 157 17.38 -45.33 -5.13
C LEU A 157 18.30 -46.03 -4.12
N GLU A 158 18.44 -45.48 -2.91
CA GLU A 158 19.18 -46.07 -1.81
C GLU A 158 18.55 -47.41 -1.39
N ASP A 159 17.23 -47.45 -1.19
CA ASP A 159 16.49 -48.68 -0.85
C ASP A 159 16.67 -49.77 -1.94
N LEU A 160 16.65 -49.36 -3.22
CA LEU A 160 16.84 -50.30 -4.35
C LEU A 160 18.28 -50.83 -4.42
N GLN A 161 19.28 -50.01 -4.10
CA GLN A 161 20.68 -50.42 -4.05
C GLN A 161 20.92 -51.41 -2.91
N ASP A 162 20.37 -51.14 -1.72
CA ASP A 162 20.44 -52.04 -0.56
C ASP A 162 19.82 -53.41 -0.86
N GLU A 163 18.66 -53.43 -1.55
CA GLU A 163 18.01 -54.67 -1.97
C GLU A 163 18.89 -55.46 -2.98
N TYR A 164 19.54 -54.77 -3.91
CA TYR A 164 20.44 -55.39 -4.88
C TYR A 164 21.68 -55.99 -4.20
N ASP A 165 22.34 -55.23 -3.32
CA ASP A 165 23.51 -55.68 -2.58
C ASP A 165 23.18 -56.87 -1.68
N PHE A 166 22.01 -56.84 -1.01
CA PHE A 166 21.50 -57.97 -0.24
C PHE A 166 21.34 -59.23 -1.10
N LYS A 167 20.69 -59.12 -2.26
CA LYS A 167 20.52 -60.26 -3.19
C LYS A 167 21.86 -60.80 -3.69
N MET A 168 22.79 -59.91 -4.08
CA MET A 168 24.08 -60.32 -4.63
C MET A 168 24.98 -60.97 -3.57
N ASN A 169 25.04 -60.43 -2.36
CA ASN A 169 25.76 -61.05 -1.24
C ASN A 169 25.16 -62.42 -0.88
N THR A 170 23.83 -62.55 -0.88
CA THR A 170 23.16 -63.83 -0.65
C THR A 170 23.55 -64.87 -1.70
N LEU A 171 23.60 -64.50 -2.98
CA LEU A 171 24.02 -65.40 -4.07
C LEU A 171 25.49 -65.78 -3.99
N LYS A 172 26.39 -64.84 -3.66
CA LYS A 172 27.82 -65.11 -3.47
C LYS A 172 28.04 -66.12 -2.34
N ASN A 173 27.38 -65.92 -1.19
CA ASN A 173 27.49 -66.83 -0.05
C ASN A 173 27.02 -68.25 -0.42
N ARG A 174 25.89 -68.40 -1.13
CA ARG A 174 25.43 -69.72 -1.59
C ARG A 174 26.38 -70.40 -2.58
N LYS A 175 27.04 -69.65 -3.47
CA LYS A 175 28.05 -70.21 -4.39
C LYS A 175 29.31 -70.61 -3.64
N GLN A 176 29.70 -69.87 -2.60
CA GLN A 176 30.84 -70.20 -1.75
C GLN A 176 30.56 -71.47 -0.93
N ASP A 177 29.37 -71.59 -0.34
CA ASP A 177 28.92 -72.80 0.36
C ASP A 177 28.83 -74.01 -0.59
N GLY A 178 28.34 -73.81 -1.82
CA GLY A 178 28.31 -74.85 -2.85
C GLY A 178 29.70 -75.27 -3.35
N PHE A 179 30.65 -74.33 -3.43
CA PHE A 179 32.05 -74.57 -3.80
C PHE A 179 32.80 -75.33 -2.69
N TRP A 180 32.62 -74.96 -1.43
CA TRP A 180 33.12 -75.73 -0.29
C TRP A 180 32.46 -77.11 -0.21
N SER A 181 31.15 -77.22 -0.51
CA SER A 181 30.44 -78.50 -0.55
C SER A 181 30.85 -79.41 -1.71
N SER A 182 31.40 -78.87 -2.80
CA SER A 182 31.93 -79.66 -3.94
C SER A 182 33.41 -80.00 -3.82
N ILE A 183 34.21 -79.22 -3.09
CA ILE A 183 35.60 -79.57 -2.73
C ILE A 183 35.65 -80.65 -1.62
N ILE A 184 34.65 -80.69 -0.73
CA ILE A 184 34.53 -81.70 0.33
C ILE A 184 33.64 -82.87 -0.16
N ARG A 185 33.95 -83.45 -1.33
CA ARG A 185 33.53 -84.81 -1.66
C ARG A 185 34.76 -85.70 -1.69
N PRO A 186 34.99 -86.52 -0.66
CA PRO A 186 35.94 -87.61 -0.76
C PRO A 186 35.29 -88.72 -1.61
N ASP A 187 35.85 -88.96 -2.79
CA ASP A 187 35.75 -90.27 -3.44
C ASP A 187 36.39 -91.29 -2.48
N PHE A 188 35.57 -92.10 -1.82
CA PHE A 188 36.06 -93.35 -1.23
C PHE A 188 35.05 -94.47 -1.45
N VAL A 189 35.29 -95.20 -2.55
CA VAL A 189 34.84 -96.56 -2.80
C VAL A 189 35.67 -97.50 -1.91
N VAL A 190 35.05 -98.28 -1.01
CA VAL A 190 35.44 -99.64 -0.56
C VAL A 190 34.19 -100.21 0.16
N VAL A 191 33.36 -101.07 -0.43
CA VAL A 191 33.47 -102.53 -0.67
C VAL A 191 33.48 -103.38 0.62
N ASP A 192 32.36 -104.09 0.82
CA ASP A 192 32.12 -105.39 1.48
C ASP A 192 32.97 -105.84 2.69
N LYS A 193 32.31 -106.13 3.81
CA LYS A 193 31.79 -107.47 4.16
C LYS A 193 30.97 -107.45 5.46
#